data_AF-A0A0C2CHI2-F1
#
_entry.id   AF-A0A0C2CHI2-F1
#
_cell.length_a   1.000
_cell.length_b   1.000
_cell.length_c   1.000
_cell.angle_alpha   90.00
_cell.angle_beta   90.00
_cell.angle_gamma   90.00
#
_symmetry.space_group_name_H-M   'P 1'
#
loop_
_entity.id
_entity.type
_entity.pdbx_description
1 polymer ?
#
loop_
_entity_poly.entity_id
_entity_poly.type
_entity_poly.pdbx_seq_one_letter_code
_entity_poly.pdbx_strand_id
1 'polypeptide(L)'
;MKSIEIGREKSICLKDGSCVDVVDAVAYKDGRYLFVRDIAVGEILLSRMYLKLPQKSESGDVNVYDTARWKVNKTALDFFSYTTTMIEEMFTSGVVEMSKNTAAQMNITVVDIEPKTLEITQKWFDLELDDRHRVVIMDGVEFIKRAVEE
;
A
#
# COMPACT_ATOMS: atom_id res chain seq x y z
N MET A 1 -10.23 -17.63 4.06
CA MET A 1 -9.00 -17.82 3.25
C MET A 1 -7.92 -18.34 4.19
N LYS A 2 -7.29 -19.49 3.91
CA LYS A 2 -6.16 -19.98 4.72
C LYS A 2 -4.88 -19.35 4.18
N SER A 3 -4.07 -18.79 5.07
CA SER A 3 -2.77 -18.22 4.76
C SER A 3 -1.67 -18.84 5.62
N ILE A 4 -0.45 -18.87 5.10
CA ILE A 4 0.75 -19.33 5.78
C ILE A 4 1.75 -18.17 5.75
N GLU A 5 2.21 -17.72 6.92
CA GLU A 5 3.25 -16.70 7.03
C GLU A 5 4.58 -17.23 6.49
N ILE A 6 5.26 -16.43 5.66
CA ILE A 6 6.56 -16.77 5.04
C ILE A 6 7.62 -15.70 5.28
N GLY A 7 7.24 -14.50 5.71
CA GLY A 7 8.15 -13.42 6.10
C GLY A 7 7.46 -12.45 7.06
N ARG A 8 8.21 -11.82 7.98
CA ARG A 8 7.62 -10.88 8.95
C ARG A 8 8.63 -9.87 9.47
N GLU A 9 8.26 -8.60 9.43
CA GLU A 9 8.87 -7.54 10.25
C GLU A 9 7.90 -7.19 11.38
N LYS A 10 8.38 -7.31 12.63
CA LYS A 10 7.53 -7.12 13.81
C LYS A 10 7.67 -5.74 14.42
N SER A 11 6.56 -5.25 14.96
CA SER A 11 6.48 -4.18 15.94
C SER A 11 7.09 -2.86 15.46
N ILE A 12 6.66 -2.41 14.28
CA ILE A 12 6.90 -1.05 13.82
C ILE A 12 5.92 -0.13 14.57
N CYS A 13 6.42 0.60 15.56
CA CYS A 13 5.57 1.39 16.46
C CYS A 13 5.33 2.81 15.93
N LEU A 14 4.07 3.22 15.97
CA LEU A 14 3.56 4.54 15.61
C LEU A 14 3.72 5.51 16.81
N LYS A 15 3.50 6.80 16.59
CA LYS A 15 3.64 7.83 17.63
C LYS A 15 2.66 7.69 18.78
N ASP A 16 1.49 7.11 18.52
CA ASP A 16 0.46 6.85 19.53
C ASP A 16 0.80 5.66 20.45
N GLY A 17 1.93 4.98 20.20
CA GLY A 17 2.39 3.82 20.95
C GLY A 17 1.79 2.49 20.47
N SER A 18 0.87 2.51 19.50
CA SER A 18 0.43 1.30 18.80
C SER A 18 1.56 0.78 17.91
N CYS A 19 1.60 -0.53 17.66
CA CYS A 19 2.60 -1.12 16.78
C CYS A 19 1.94 -2.02 15.74
N VAL A 20 2.47 -1.97 14.53
CA VAL A 20 2.03 -2.78 13.40
C VAL A 20 3.10 -3.80 13.03
N ASP A 21 2.66 -4.90 12.41
CA ASP A 21 3.52 -5.89 11.80
C ASP A 21 3.35 -5.86 10.29
N VAL A 22 4.45 -6.05 9.55
CA VAL A 22 4.41 -6.32 8.11
C VAL A 22 4.62 -7.82 7.92
N VAL A 23 3.64 -8.49 7.31
CA VAL A 23 3.62 -9.95 7.19
C VAL A 23 3.48 -10.34 5.72
N ASP A 24 4.44 -11.09 5.21
CA ASP A 24 4.34 -11.75 3.92
C ASP A 24 3.72 -13.14 4.15
N ALA A 25 2.71 -13.47 3.35
CA ALA A 25 2.00 -14.74 3.47
C ALA A 25 1.65 -15.35 2.10
N VAL A 26 1.56 -16.68 2.07
CA VAL A 26 0.94 -17.41 0.96
C VAL A 26 -0.53 -17.62 1.29
N ALA A 27 -1.43 -17.08 0.47
CA ALA A 27 -2.86 -17.30 0.55
C ALA A 27 -3.33 -18.24 -0.56
N TYR A 28 -4.29 -19.13 -0.26
CA TYR A 28 -4.94 -19.96 -1.26
C TYR A 28 -6.38 -19.52 -1.50
N LYS A 29 -6.70 -19.19 -2.75
CA LYS A 29 -8.03 -18.72 -3.17
C LYS A 29 -8.33 -19.23 -4.58
N ASP A 30 -9.53 -19.77 -4.78
CA ASP A 30 -10.07 -20.19 -6.08
C ASP A 30 -9.12 -21.07 -6.91
N GLY A 31 -8.49 -22.06 -6.26
CA GLY A 31 -7.57 -22.98 -6.92
C GLY A 31 -6.15 -22.45 -7.13
N ARG A 32 -5.84 -21.22 -6.68
CA ARG A 32 -4.58 -20.54 -6.95
C ARG A 32 -3.88 -20.10 -5.66
N TYR A 33 -2.55 -20.17 -5.68
CA TYR A 33 -1.70 -19.55 -4.67
C TYR A 33 -1.47 -18.08 -5.02
N LEU A 34 -1.65 -17.23 -4.01
CA LEU A 34 -1.42 -15.80 -4.05
C LEU A 34 -0.37 -15.48 -2.99
N PHE A 35 0.55 -14.58 -3.31
CA PHE A 35 1.52 -14.06 -2.36
C PHE A 35 1.06 -12.68 -1.97
N VAL A 36 0.90 -12.44 -0.68
CA VAL A 36 0.36 -11.20 -0.14
C VAL A 36 1.31 -10.63 0.89
N ARG A 37 1.32 -9.30 0.97
CA ARG A 37 1.95 -8.52 2.03
C ARG A 37 0.87 -7.78 2.78
N ASP A 38 0.81 -8.02 4.08
CA ASP A 38 -0.21 -7.51 4.97
C ASP A 38 0.43 -6.54 5.97
N ILE A 39 -0.26 -5.44 6.28
CA ILE A 39 -0.02 -4.66 7.51
C ILE A 39 -1.08 -5.10 8.51
N ALA A 40 -0.66 -5.59 9.67
CA ALA A 40 -1.54 -6.13 10.69
C ALA A 40 -1.26 -5.55 12.09
N VAL A 41 -2.31 -5.47 12.91
CA VAL A 41 -2.23 -5.16 14.34
C VAL A 41 -2.92 -6.29 15.11
N GLY A 42 -2.14 -7.15 15.75
CA GLY A 42 -2.67 -8.37 16.34
C GLY A 42 -3.36 -9.25 15.28
N GLU A 43 -4.67 -9.49 15.42
CA GLU A 43 -5.47 -10.26 14.47
C GLU A 43 -6.15 -9.40 13.39
N ILE A 44 -5.99 -8.07 13.46
CA ILE A 44 -6.67 -7.13 12.56
C ILE A 44 -5.77 -6.87 11.34
N LEU A 45 -6.29 -7.14 10.14
CA LEU A 45 -5.68 -6.76 8.87
C LEU A 45 -6.04 -5.30 8.56
N LEU A 46 -5.04 -4.43 8.44
CA LEU A 46 -5.23 -3.02 8.07
C LEU A 46 -5.14 -2.80 6.56
N SER A 47 -4.17 -3.42 5.90
CA SER A 47 -3.94 -3.27 4.46
C SER A 47 -3.28 -4.50 3.89
N ARG A 48 -3.51 -4.75 2.60
CA ARG A 48 -2.96 -5.87 1.85
C ARG A 48 -2.53 -5.43 0.46
N MET A 49 -1.41 -5.97 -0.02
CA MET A 49 -1.03 -5.94 -1.43
C MET A 49 -0.60 -7.32 -1.91
N TYR A 50 -0.74 -7.57 -3.21
CA TYR A 50 -0.19 -8.75 -3.85
C TYR A 50 1.29 -8.57 -4.18
N LEU A 51 2.09 -9.62 -4.07
CA LEU A 51 3.49 -9.66 -4.48
C LEU A 51 3.62 -10.28 -5.88
N LYS A 52 4.60 -9.81 -6.65
CA LYS A 52 5.00 -10.43 -7.92
C LYS A 52 5.91 -11.62 -7.64
N LEU A 53 5.71 -12.69 -8.40
CA LEU A 53 6.63 -13.82 -8.40
C LEU A 53 7.98 -13.40 -9.01
N PRO A 54 9.11 -13.76 -8.39
CA PRO A 54 10.43 -13.59 -8.98
C PRO A 54 10.54 -14.30 -10.35
N GLN A 55 11.31 -13.73 -11.27
CA GLN A 55 11.50 -14.35 -12.59
C GLN A 55 12.55 -15.47 -12.53
N LYS A 56 12.42 -16.49 -13.40
CA LYS A 56 13.33 -17.66 -13.42
C LYS A 56 14.80 -17.33 -13.59
N SER A 57 15.14 -16.21 -14.23
CA SER A 57 16.52 -15.74 -14.37
C SER A 57 17.16 -15.33 -13.04
N GLU A 58 16.34 -15.03 -12.02
CA GLU A 58 16.79 -14.63 -10.69
C GLU A 58 17.03 -15.86 -9.79
N SER A 59 16.53 -17.05 -10.16
CA SER A 59 16.49 -18.25 -9.29
C SER A 59 17.86 -18.84 -8.88
N GLY A 60 18.97 -18.36 -9.47
CA GLY A 60 20.33 -18.69 -9.02
C GLY A 60 20.81 -17.84 -7.84
N ASP A 61 20.11 -16.75 -7.52
CA ASP A 61 20.38 -15.90 -6.37
C ASP A 61 19.60 -16.40 -5.16
N VAL A 62 20.31 -16.79 -4.09
CA VAL A 62 19.73 -17.24 -2.82
C VAL A 62 18.81 -16.18 -2.22
N ASN A 63 19.03 -14.90 -2.54
CA ASN A 63 18.18 -13.81 -2.08
C ASN A 63 16.77 -13.81 -2.70
N VAL A 64 16.50 -14.64 -3.71
CA VAL A 64 15.15 -14.78 -4.26
C VAL A 64 14.16 -15.33 -3.24
N TYR A 65 14.62 -16.06 -2.22
CA TYR A 65 13.75 -16.53 -1.15
C TYR A 65 13.42 -15.46 -0.11
N ASP A 66 14.10 -14.30 -0.13
CA ASP A 66 13.78 -13.18 0.75
C ASP A 66 12.58 -12.39 0.19
N THR A 67 11.40 -12.69 0.72
CA THR A 67 10.13 -12.09 0.28
C THR A 67 10.09 -10.59 0.54
N ALA A 68 10.89 -10.07 1.48
CA ALA A 68 10.97 -8.63 1.72
C ALA A 68 11.41 -7.85 0.48
N ARG A 69 12.17 -8.49 -0.41
CA ARG A 69 12.68 -7.92 -1.67
C ARG A 69 11.74 -8.10 -2.85
N TRP A 70 10.66 -8.86 -2.68
CA TRP A 70 9.72 -9.10 -3.77
C TRP A 70 8.96 -7.83 -4.10
N LYS A 71 8.83 -7.55 -5.40
CA LYS A 71 8.13 -6.37 -5.89
C LYS A 71 6.64 -6.50 -5.65
N VAL A 72 6.00 -5.41 -5.22
CA VAL A 72 4.54 -5.35 -5.16
C VAL A 72 3.92 -5.42 -6.56
N ASN A 73 2.75 -6.04 -6.65
CA ASN A 73 1.98 -6.13 -7.88
C ASN A 73 1.02 -4.95 -7.99
N LYS A 74 1.52 -3.82 -8.53
CA LYS A 74 0.74 -2.59 -8.76
C LYS A 74 -0.40 -2.74 -9.78
N THR A 75 -0.50 -3.87 -10.48
CA THR A 75 -1.58 -4.13 -11.48
C THR A 75 -2.71 -5.00 -10.95
N ALA A 76 -2.53 -5.62 -9.78
CA ALA A 76 -3.56 -6.43 -9.14
C ALA A 76 -4.21 -5.60 -8.04
N LEU A 77 -5.47 -5.25 -8.24
CA LEU A 77 -6.27 -4.55 -7.23
C LEU A 77 -6.88 -5.55 -6.25
N ASP A 78 -6.83 -5.24 -4.97
CA ASP A 78 -7.67 -5.91 -3.97
C ASP A 78 -9.01 -5.18 -3.91
N PHE A 79 -9.97 -5.63 -4.72
CA PHE A 79 -11.31 -5.02 -4.82
C PHE A 79 -12.13 -5.08 -3.52
N PHE A 80 -11.66 -5.79 -2.49
CA PHE A 80 -12.27 -5.78 -1.17
C PHE A 80 -11.61 -4.75 -0.22
N SER A 81 -10.65 -3.96 -0.72
CA SER A 81 -10.03 -2.85 -0.01
C SER A 81 -10.87 -1.59 -0.12
N TYR A 82 -11.07 -0.93 1.03
CA TYR A 82 -11.68 0.40 1.11
C TYR A 82 -11.00 1.44 0.18
N THR A 83 -9.69 1.34 0.00
CA THR A 83 -8.93 2.23 -0.88
C THR A 83 -9.37 2.12 -2.33
N THR A 84 -9.65 0.91 -2.83
CA THR A 84 -10.13 0.71 -4.19
C THR A 84 -11.53 1.30 -4.35
N THR A 85 -12.41 1.12 -3.36
CA THR A 85 -13.73 1.77 -3.36
C THR A 85 -13.62 3.30 -3.35
N MET A 86 -12.76 3.89 -2.52
CA MET A 86 -12.56 5.35 -2.51
C MET A 86 -12.08 5.89 -3.86
N ILE A 87 -11.12 5.22 -4.50
CA ILE A 87 -10.60 5.64 -5.81
C ILE A 87 -11.71 5.53 -6.86
N GLU A 88 -12.47 4.44 -6.87
CA GLU A 88 -13.61 4.27 -7.78
C GLU A 88 -14.63 5.41 -7.62
N GLU A 89 -14.97 5.75 -6.37
CA GLU A 89 -15.91 6.83 -6.06
C GLU A 89 -15.43 8.20 -6.56
N MET A 90 -14.13 8.47 -6.61
CA MET A 90 -13.60 9.72 -7.18
C MET A 90 -13.98 9.89 -8.65
N PHE A 91 -14.04 8.79 -9.42
CA PHE A 91 -14.41 8.84 -10.84
C PHE A 91 -15.93 8.81 -11.04
N THR A 92 -16.67 8.01 -10.27
CA THR A 92 -18.14 7.89 -10.42
C THR A 92 -18.86 9.16 -9.95
N SER A 93 -18.33 9.85 -8.94
CA SER A 93 -18.86 11.14 -8.46
C SER A 93 -18.52 12.31 -9.39
N GLY A 94 -17.60 12.13 -10.34
CA GLY A 94 -17.12 13.19 -11.24
C GLY A 94 -16.08 14.14 -10.61
N VAL A 95 -15.56 13.83 -9.41
CA VAL A 95 -14.44 14.58 -8.80
C VAL A 95 -13.19 14.47 -9.67
N VAL A 96 -12.96 13.32 -10.30
CA VAL A 96 -11.90 13.10 -11.29
C VAL A 96 -12.54 12.71 -12.62
N GLU A 97 -12.22 13.46 -13.69
CA GLU A 97 -12.72 13.17 -15.02
C GLU A 97 -12.11 11.86 -15.56
N MET A 98 -12.98 10.93 -15.96
CA MET A 98 -12.57 9.68 -16.59
C MET A 98 -12.58 9.84 -18.12
N SER A 99 -11.39 9.91 -18.72
CA SER A 99 -11.24 10.00 -20.18
C SER A 99 -10.46 8.81 -20.72
N LYS A 100 -11.00 8.22 -21.79
CA LYS A 100 -10.40 7.06 -22.48
C LYS A 100 -9.04 7.37 -23.12
N ASN A 101 -8.75 8.66 -23.37
CA ASN A 101 -7.62 9.09 -24.19
C ASN A 101 -6.53 9.81 -23.39
N THR A 102 -6.66 9.93 -22.08
CA THR A 102 -5.66 10.61 -21.24
C THR A 102 -5.10 9.65 -20.20
N ALA A 103 -3.77 9.63 -20.06
CA ALA A 103 -3.17 9.22 -18.80
C ALA A 103 -3.68 10.20 -17.74
N ALA A 104 -4.31 9.71 -16.66
CA ALA A 104 -4.81 10.56 -15.60
C ALA A 104 -3.67 11.44 -15.05
N GLN A 105 -3.71 12.75 -15.31
CA GLN A 105 -2.70 13.70 -14.86
C GLN A 105 -3.09 14.22 -13.47
N MET A 106 -3.12 13.33 -12.49
CA MET A 106 -3.48 13.70 -11.12
C MET A 106 -2.27 14.31 -10.42
N ASN A 107 -2.47 15.44 -9.74
CA ASN A 107 -1.54 15.99 -8.75
C ASN A 107 -2.11 15.71 -7.37
N ILE A 108 -1.50 14.75 -6.66
CA ILE A 108 -1.99 14.19 -5.41
C ILE A 108 -1.10 14.68 -4.27
N THR A 109 -1.73 15.33 -3.31
CA THR A 109 -1.14 15.60 -1.99
C THR A 109 -1.82 14.70 -0.97
N VAL A 110 -1.07 13.75 -0.44
CA VAL A 110 -1.51 12.92 0.70
C VAL A 110 -1.14 13.67 1.98
N VAL A 111 -2.09 13.81 2.90
CA VAL A 111 -1.83 14.39 4.23
C VAL A 111 -2.01 13.28 5.24
N ASP A 112 -0.96 13.00 6.01
CA ASP A 112 -0.97 11.96 7.05
C ASP A 112 -0.37 12.51 8.33
N ILE A 113 -0.95 12.19 9.48
CA ILE A 113 -0.45 12.63 10.78
C ILE A 113 0.74 11.76 11.26
N GLU A 114 0.84 10.52 10.75
CA GLU A 114 1.78 9.51 11.22
C GLU A 114 2.95 9.31 10.24
N PRO A 115 4.16 9.83 10.54
CA PRO A 115 5.32 9.67 9.67
C PRO A 115 5.76 8.21 9.50
N LYS A 116 5.49 7.33 10.47
CA LYS A 116 5.83 5.90 10.34
C LYS A 116 5.03 5.22 9.24
N THR A 117 3.82 5.68 8.94
CA THR A 117 3.04 5.19 7.80
C THR A 117 3.76 5.50 6.48
N LEU A 118 4.36 6.69 6.36
CA LEU A 118 5.18 7.04 5.19
C LEU A 118 6.42 6.13 5.08
N GLU A 119 7.13 5.90 6.18
CA GLU A 119 8.29 5.00 6.20
C GLU A 119 7.91 3.57 5.77
N ILE A 120 6.81 3.04 6.29
CA ILE A 120 6.30 1.71 5.95
C ILE A 120 5.94 1.64 4.46
N THR A 121 5.19 2.62 3.96
CA THR A 121 4.71 2.60 2.57
C THR A 121 5.84 2.73 1.56
N GLN A 122 6.85 3.57 1.84
CA GLN A 122 8.04 3.68 1.00
C GLN A 122 8.87 2.39 1.01
N LYS A 123 9.08 1.78 2.18
CA LYS A 123 9.90 0.57 2.31
C LYS A 123 9.22 -0.69 1.77
N TRP A 124 7.94 -0.88 2.09
CA TRP A 124 7.27 -2.16 1.94
C TRP A 124 6.23 -2.20 0.82
N PHE A 125 5.70 -1.03 0.42
CA PHE A 125 4.60 -0.90 -0.53
C PHE A 125 5.03 -0.18 -1.83
N ASP A 126 6.33 0.09 -1.99
CA ASP A 126 6.93 0.66 -3.19
C ASP A 126 6.29 2.02 -3.57
N LEU A 127 5.96 2.81 -2.54
CA LEU A 127 5.51 4.19 -2.70
C LEU A 127 6.67 5.06 -3.18
N GLU A 128 6.52 5.60 -4.38
CA GLU A 128 7.43 6.59 -4.96
C GLU A 128 6.76 7.96 -4.91
N LEU A 129 7.52 8.97 -4.47
CA LEU A 129 7.10 10.36 -4.50
C LEU A 129 7.71 11.04 -5.73
N ASP A 130 6.96 11.93 -6.36
CA ASP A 130 7.39 12.72 -7.50
C ASP A 130 6.73 14.11 -7.47
N ASP A 131 6.95 14.92 -8.51
CA ASP A 131 6.39 16.28 -8.60
C ASP A 131 4.84 16.31 -8.58
N ARG A 132 4.19 15.17 -8.78
CA ARG A 132 2.74 14.99 -8.84
C ARG A 132 2.20 14.12 -7.70
N HIS A 133 3.05 13.48 -6.90
CA HIS A 133 2.64 12.71 -5.74
C HIS A 133 3.53 13.05 -4.55
N ARG A 134 2.96 13.81 -3.63
CA ARG A 134 3.64 14.30 -2.43
C ARG A 134 2.89 13.91 -1.17
N VAL A 135 3.64 13.78 -0.07
CA VAL A 135 3.10 13.49 1.24
C VAL A 135 3.46 14.64 2.18
N VAL A 136 2.47 15.16 2.89
CA VAL A 136 2.62 16.19 3.92
C VAL A 136 2.32 15.56 5.28
N ILE A 137 3.31 15.56 6.18
CA ILE A 137 3.11 15.06 7.53
C ILE A 137 2.52 16.18 8.42
N MET A 138 1.21 16.16 8.61
CA MET A 138 0.45 17.17 9.36
C MET A 138 -0.90 16.61 9.80
N ASP A 139 -1.50 17.23 10.82
CA ASP A 139 -2.93 17.07 11.09
C ASP A 139 -3.76 17.54 9.87
N GLY A 140 -4.64 16.68 9.36
CA GLY A 140 -5.44 16.98 8.16
C GLY A 140 -6.43 18.13 8.36
N VAL A 141 -6.98 18.31 9.56
CA VAL A 141 -7.86 19.45 9.88
C VAL A 141 -7.06 20.75 9.88
N GLU A 142 -5.85 20.71 10.42
CA GLU A 142 -4.95 21.87 10.36
C GLU A 142 -4.55 22.22 8.92
N PHE A 143 -4.21 21.21 8.11
CA PHE A 143 -3.88 21.41 6.69
C PHE A 143 -5.02 22.10 5.94
N ILE A 144 -6.26 21.64 6.13
CA ILE A 144 -7.44 22.25 5.48
C ILE A 144 -7.66 23.69 5.96
N LYS A 145 -7.51 23.97 7.26
CA LYS A 145 -7.63 25.35 7.78
C LYS A 145 -6.65 26.30 7.09
N ARG A 146 -5.37 25.89 6.98
CA ARG A 146 -4.34 26.67 6.28
C ARG A 146 -4.69 26.89 4.81
N ALA A 147 -5.19 25.86 4.13
CA ALA A 147 -5.56 25.95 2.72
C ALA A 147 -6.76 26.87 2.43
N VAL A 148 -7.60 27.17 3.43
CA VAL A 148 -8.73 28.11 3.31
C VAL A 148 -8.32 29.56 3.64
N GLU A 149 -7.25 29.73 4.41
CA GLU A 149 -6.71 31.04 4.80
C GLU A 149 -5.76 31.64 3.74
N GLU A 150 -5.37 30.85 2.73
CA GLU A 150 -4.61 31.26 1.53
C GLU A 150 -5.53 31.79 0.40
#